data_AF-A0AAV4I3K3-F1
#
_entry.id   AF-A0AAV4I3K3-F1
#
_cell.length_a   1.000
_cell.length_b   1.000
_cell.length_c   1.000
_cell.angle_alpha   90.00
_cell.angle_beta   90.00
_cell.angle_gamma   90.00
#
_symmetry.space_group_name_H-M   'P 1'
#
loop_
_entity.id
_entity.type
_entity.pdbx_description
1 polymer ?
#
loop_
_entity_poly.entity_id
_entity_poly.type
_entity_poly.pdbx_seq_one_letter_code
_entity_poly.pdbx_strand_id
1 'polypeptide(L)'
;MDFSFIIFLLISLCFQFCLSKHTFINEFAVHIRGGHHIASRIAREAGLVNLGQIGQLSDHYLFHAPARERRSASPSHSHLQFLDDHPE
;
A
#
# COMPACT_ATOMS: atom_id res chain seq x y z
N MET A 1 -1.83 -43.31 6.88
CA MET A 1 -1.67 -41.85 6.87
C MET A 1 -0.32 -41.56 7.50
N ASP A 2 0.71 -41.41 6.68
CA ASP A 2 2.08 -41.33 7.17
C ASP A 2 2.30 -40.00 7.90
N PHE A 3 2.78 -40.03 9.13
CA PHE A 3 3.02 -38.84 9.97
C PHE A 3 3.88 -37.79 9.25
N SER A 4 4.83 -38.23 8.41
CA SER A 4 5.64 -37.36 7.58
C SER A 4 4.81 -36.51 6.61
N PHE A 5 3.74 -37.08 6.03
CA PHE A 5 2.87 -36.33 5.10
C PHE A 5 2.09 -35.24 5.84
N ILE A 6 1.61 -35.54 7.05
CA ILE A 6 0.91 -34.57 7.89
C ILE A 6 1.85 -33.43 8.30
N ILE A 7 3.10 -33.73 8.66
CA ILE A 7 4.11 -32.71 9.00
C ILE A 7 4.42 -31.80 7.79
N PHE A 8 4.62 -32.38 6.61
CA PHE A 8 4.84 -31.61 5.38
C PHE A 8 3.64 -30.69 5.06
N LEU A 9 2.41 -31.19 5.23
CA LEU A 9 1.20 -30.39 5.03
C LEU A 9 1.12 -29.22 6.01
N LEU A 10 1.42 -29.47 7.29
CA LEU A 10 1.40 -28.44 8.35
C LEU A 10 2.48 -27.36 8.12
N ILE A 11 3.69 -27.75 7.70
CA ILE A 11 4.77 -26.80 7.38
C ILE A 11 4.40 -25.95 6.16
N SER A 12 3.89 -26.57 5.10
CA SER A 12 3.43 -25.86 3.89
C SER A 12 2.33 -24.85 4.20
N LEU A 13 1.36 -25.24 5.04
CA LEU A 13 0.27 -24.36 5.46
C LEU A 13 0.78 -23.20 6.34
N CYS A 14 1.72 -23.48 7.25
CA CYS A 14 2.33 -22.47 8.11
C CYS A 14 3.13 -21.44 7.31
N PHE A 15 3.84 -21.87 6.26
CA PHE A 15 4.62 -20.98 5.39
C PHE A 15 3.73 -20.00 4.61
N GLN A 16 2.54 -20.43 4.18
CA GLN A 16 1.59 -19.57 3.47
C GLN A 16 0.98 -18.48 4.36
N PHE A 17 0.73 -18.78 5.64
CA PHE A 17 0.17 -17.82 6.58
C PHE A 17 1.20 -16.82 7.14
N CYS A 18 2.48 -17.18 7.18
CA CYS A 18 3.53 -16.31 7.73
C CYS A 18 3.90 -15.15 6.78
N LEU A 19 3.65 -15.30 5.48
CA LEU A 19 3.94 -14.29 4.47
C LEU A 19 2.81 -13.25 4.36
N SER A 20 2.56 -12.50 5.44
CA SER A 20 1.71 -11.31 5.37
C SER A 20 2.42 -10.23 4.53
N LYS A 21 2.09 -10.17 3.25
CA LYS A 21 2.50 -9.06 2.39
C LYS A 21 1.65 -7.85 2.78
N HIS A 22 2.24 -6.91 3.51
CA HIS A 22 1.62 -5.61 3.70
C HIS A 22 1.50 -4.91 2.33
N THR A 23 0.28 -4.86 1.79
CA THR A 23 -0.03 -4.09 0.58
C THR A 23 -0.26 -2.64 0.97
N PHE A 24 0.72 -1.79 0.72
CA PHE A 24 0.58 -0.35 0.90
C PHE A 24 0.12 0.28 -0.41
N ILE A 25 -0.93 1.10 -0.33
CA ILE A 25 -1.49 1.80 -1.49
C ILE A 25 -0.98 3.24 -1.46
N ASN A 26 -0.22 3.63 -2.49
CA ASN A 26 0.30 5.00 -2.67
C ASN A 26 -0.67 5.86 -3.50
N GLU A 27 -1.95 5.70 -3.24
CA GLU A 27 -3.02 6.38 -3.97
C GLU A 27 -3.67 7.43 -3.07
N PHE A 28 -3.98 8.59 -3.65
CA PHE A 28 -4.63 9.69 -2.94
C PHE A 28 -5.57 10.47 -3.86
N ALA A 29 -6.68 10.93 -3.28
CA ALA A 29 -7.66 11.73 -3.99
C ALA A 29 -7.18 13.19 -4.09
N VAL A 30 -7.40 13.81 -5.26
CA VAL A 30 -7.12 15.22 -5.51
C VAL A 30 -8.34 15.89 -6.12
N HIS A 31 -8.59 17.13 -5.75
CA HIS A 31 -9.60 17.98 -6.38
C HIS A 31 -8.92 18.93 -7.37
N ILE A 32 -9.21 18.79 -8.67
CA ILE A 32 -8.62 19.57 -9.76
C ILE A 32 -9.73 20.03 -10.68
N ARG A 33 -9.97 21.35 -10.71
CA ARG A 33 -10.94 21.97 -11.59
C ARG A 33 -10.45 22.01 -13.04
N GLY A 34 -11.39 21.85 -13.98
CA GLY A 34 -11.12 21.94 -15.41
C GLY A 34 -11.02 20.58 -16.11
N GLY A 35 -11.43 19.50 -15.44
CA GLY A 35 -11.64 18.22 -16.07
C GLY A 35 -10.39 17.35 -16.22
N HIS A 36 -10.61 16.17 -16.80
CA HIS A 36 -9.64 15.07 -16.81
C HIS A 36 -8.32 15.42 -17.51
N HIS A 37 -8.37 16.22 -18.58
CA HIS A 37 -7.17 16.61 -19.34
C HIS A 37 -6.18 17.45 -18.50
N ILE A 38 -6.69 18.36 -17.66
CA ILE A 38 -5.84 19.16 -16.76
C ILE A 38 -5.27 18.27 -15.66
N ALA A 39 -6.11 17.42 -15.06
CA ALA A 39 -5.65 16.48 -14.04
C ALA A 39 -4.54 15.56 -14.57
N SER A 40 -4.69 15.01 -15.77
CA SER A 40 -3.67 14.17 -16.41
C SER A 40 -2.38 14.95 -16.74
N ARG A 41 -2.49 16.22 -17.13
CA ARG A 41 -1.31 17.09 -17.32
C ARG A 41 -0.56 17.31 -16.01
N ILE A 42 -1.27 17.69 -14.95
CA ILE A 42 -0.69 17.94 -13.62
C ILE A 42 -0.04 16.68 -13.06
N ALA A 43 -0.71 15.53 -13.16
CA ALA A 43 -0.14 14.25 -12.73
C ALA A 43 1.20 13.98 -13.42
N ARG A 44 1.24 14.11 -14.76
CA ARG A 44 2.47 13.90 -15.55
C ARG A 44 3.59 14.87 -15.19
N GLU A 45 3.28 16.16 -15.03
CA GLU A 45 4.26 17.19 -14.61
C GLU A 45 4.83 16.92 -13.22
N ALA A 46 4.01 16.36 -12.32
CA ALA A 46 4.40 16.01 -10.96
C ALA A 46 5.06 14.62 -10.83
N GLY A 47 5.21 13.86 -11.91
CA GLY A 47 5.72 12.48 -11.87
C GLY A 47 4.78 11.49 -11.20
N LEU A 48 3.47 11.77 -11.24
CA LEU A 48 2.39 10.96 -10.71
C LEU A 48 1.59 10.30 -11.84
N VAL A 49 0.79 9.29 -11.50
CA VAL A 49 -0.12 8.63 -12.43
C VAL A 49 -1.56 9.05 -12.10
N ASN A 50 -2.29 9.58 -13.08
CA ASN A 50 -3.73 9.83 -12.93
C ASN A 50 -4.50 8.53 -13.23
N LEU A 51 -5.14 7.94 -12.22
CA LEU A 51 -5.96 6.74 -12.35
C LEU A 51 -7.38 7.03 -12.84
N GLY A 52 -7.77 8.30 -12.93
CA GLY A 52 -9.07 8.72 -13.43
C GLY A 52 -9.95 9.36 -12.38
N GLN A 53 -11.20 9.66 -12.76
CA GLN A 53 -12.16 10.32 -11.89
C GLN A 53 -12.70 9.35 -10.83
N ILE A 54 -12.92 9.85 -9.62
CA ILE A 54 -13.51 9.09 -8.54
C ILE A 54 -15.03 9.03 -8.72
N GLY A 55 -15.51 7.98 -9.37
CA GLY A 55 -16.94 7.76 -9.60
C GLY A 55 -17.62 8.97 -10.23
N GLN A 56 -18.70 9.44 -9.59
CA GLN A 56 -19.50 10.58 -10.04
C GLN A 56 -19.02 11.94 -9.49
N LEU A 57 -17.96 11.98 -8.66
CA LEU A 57 -17.45 13.23 -8.13
C LEU A 57 -16.74 14.02 -9.23
N SER A 58 -17.37 15.10 -9.68
CA SER A 58 -16.79 16.00 -10.67
C SER A 58 -15.50 16.62 -10.15
N ASP A 59 -14.51 16.76 -11.02
CA ASP A 59 -13.21 17.36 -10.71
C ASP A 59 -12.45 16.67 -9.54
N HIS A 60 -12.79 15.41 -9.20
CA HIS A 60 -12.06 14.62 -8.21
C HIS A 60 -11.39 13.42 -8.88
N TYR A 61 -10.07 13.33 -8.75
CA TYR A 61 -9.25 12.33 -9.43
C TYR A 61 -8.43 11.53 -8.43
N LEU A 62 -8.18 10.27 -8.75
CA LEU A 62 -7.32 9.40 -7.96
C LEU A 62 -5.91 9.42 -8.57
N PHE A 63 -4.93 9.90 -7.82
CA PHE A 63 -3.54 9.92 -8.24
C PHE A 63 -2.75 8.82 -7.53
N HIS A 64 -1.79 8.23 -8.24
CA HIS A 64 -0.87 7.23 -7.72
C HIS A 64 0.58 7.75 -7.79
N ALA A 65 1.33 7.60 -6.70
CA ALA A 65 2.75 7.98 -6.63
C ALA A 65 3.66 6.73 -6.67
N PRO A 66 4.16 6.33 -7.86
CA PRO A 66 4.93 5.09 -8.00
C PRO A 66 6.33 5.18 -7.40
N ALA A 67 6.96 6.36 -7.47
CA ALA A 67 8.35 6.57 -7.05
C ALA A 67 8.51 6.85 -5.54
N ARG A 68 7.43 6.85 -4.75
CA ARG A 68 7.49 7.15 -3.33
C ARG A 68 7.34 5.89 -2.50
N GLU A 69 8.45 5.38 -1.98
CA GLU A 69 8.42 4.41 -0.89
C GLU A 69 7.85 5.09 0.36
N ARG A 70 6.83 4.49 1.00
CA ARG A 70 6.32 5.03 2.27
C ARG A 70 7.38 4.83 3.35
N ARG A 71 7.58 5.84 4.19
CA ARG A 71 8.43 5.72 5.40
C ARG A 71 7.96 4.62 6.36
N SER A 72 6.68 4.23 6.27
CA SER A 72 6.09 3.13 7.04
C SER A 72 6.22 1.76 6.35
N ALA A 73 6.76 1.68 5.13
CA ALA A 73 7.04 0.40 4.48
C ALA A 73 8.30 -0.25 5.07
N SER A 74 9.25 0.56 5.57
CA SER A 74 10.32 0.07 6.44
C SER A 74 9.81 0.00 7.90
N PRO A 75 9.78 -1.16 8.54
CA PRO A 75 9.52 -1.25 9.97
C PRO A 75 10.58 -0.47 10.74
N SER A 76 10.13 0.45 11.60
CA SER A 76 11.01 1.19 12.50
C SER A 76 11.28 0.37 13.76
N HIS A 77 12.10 -0.68 13.63
CA HIS A 77 12.36 -1.65 14.70
C HIS A 77 12.75 -1.00 16.04
N SER A 78 13.60 0.03 16.02
CA SER A 78 14.03 0.74 17.23
C SER A 78 12.89 1.49 17.93
N HIS A 79 12.01 2.13 17.16
CA HIS A 79 10.89 2.91 17.70
C HIS A 79 9.74 2.01 18.16
N LEU A 80 9.49 0.91 17.44
CA LEU A 80 8.55 -0.14 17.86
C LEU A 80 8.98 -0.75 19.18
N GLN A 81 10.25 -1.16 19.29
CA GLN A 81 10.79 -1.73 20.52
C GLN A 81 10.71 -0.76 21.70
N PHE A 82 10.99 0.54 21.48
CA PHE A 82 10.84 1.55 22.52
C PHE A 82 9.40 1.69 23.06
N LEU A 83 8.39 1.52 22.20
CA LEU A 83 6.98 1.56 22.59
C LEU A 83 6.56 0.27 23.30
N ASP A 84 7.03 -0.89 22.82
CA ASP A 84 6.77 -2.18 23.46
C ASP A 84 7.39 -2.26 24.86
N ASP A 85 8.58 -1.67 25.04
CA ASP A 85 9.30 -1.64 26.31
C ASP A 85 8.84 -0.48 27.23
N HIS A 86 7.90 0.37 26.81
CA HIS A 86 7.42 1.50 27.61
C HIS A 86 6.42 1.03 28.68
N PRO A 87 6.71 1.20 29.99
CA PRO A 87 5.73 0.95 31.03
C PRO A 87 4.61 2.01 31.01
N GLU A 88 3.40 1.58 31.32
CA GLU A 88 2.14 2.37 31.30
C GLU A 88 2.13 3.58 32.25
#